data_AF-A0A954GM80-F1
#
_entry.id   AF-A0A954GM80-F1
#
_cell.length_a   1.000
_cell.length_b   1.000
_cell.length_c   1.000
_cell.angle_alpha   90.00
_cell.angle_beta   90.00
_cell.angle_gamma   90.00
#
_symmetry.space_group_name_H-M   'P 1'
#
loop_
_entity.id
_entity.type
_entity.pdbx_description
1 polymer ?
#
loop_
_entity_poly.entity_id
_entity_poly.type
_entity_poly.pdbx_seq_one_letter_code
_entity_poly.pdbx_strand_id
1 'polypeptide(L)'
;MSPPRCDDPVFLNTRREALLILLLWFLCLCWVVPYSVMYGYERPAPGEEIPLVWGMPSWVFYGVALPWLLASVVSILMCLFVIKDDDLGLSPEEIEAAGNESPNS
;
A
#
# COMPACT_ATOMS: atom_id res chain seq x y z
N MET A 1 33.68 -22.46 -3.51
CA MET A 1 33.70 -21.02 -3.20
C MET A 1 32.37 -20.46 -3.65
N SER A 2 31.39 -20.37 -2.76
CA SER A 2 30.09 -19.78 -3.10
C SER A 2 30.31 -18.28 -3.35
N PRO A 3 29.77 -17.68 -4.43
CA PRO A 3 29.93 -16.25 -4.66
C PRO A 3 29.40 -15.48 -3.44
N PRO A 4 30.04 -14.36 -3.04
CA PRO A 4 29.50 -13.50 -2.01
C PRO A 4 28.09 -13.09 -2.47
N ARG A 5 27.08 -13.42 -1.65
CA ARG A 5 25.72 -12.96 -1.88
C ARG A 5 25.78 -11.44 -1.78
N CYS A 6 25.92 -10.75 -2.93
CA CYS A 6 25.56 -9.34 -3.00
C CYS A 6 24.11 -9.28 -2.56
N ASP A 7 23.86 -8.56 -1.48
CA ASP A 7 22.49 -8.26 -1.05
C ASP A 7 21.83 -7.51 -2.20
N ASP A 8 20.96 -8.20 -2.94
CA ASP A 8 20.32 -7.72 -4.15
C ASP A 8 19.44 -6.52 -3.75
N PRO A 9 19.72 -5.29 -4.24
CA PRO A 9 19.00 -4.08 -3.81
C PRO A 9 17.50 -4.19 -4.12
N VAL A 10 17.13 -4.96 -5.15
CA VAL A 10 15.76 -5.31 -5.50
C VAL A 10 15.05 -6.00 -4.34
N PHE A 11 15.71 -6.97 -3.69
CA PHE A 11 15.11 -7.73 -2.58
C PHE A 11 14.88 -6.86 -1.34
N LEU A 12 15.76 -5.87 -1.12
CA LEU A 12 15.60 -4.89 -0.03
C LEU A 12 14.47 -3.91 -0.31
N ASN A 13 14.28 -3.48 -1.56
CA ASN A 13 13.20 -2.59 -1.96
C ASN A 13 11.83 -3.29 -1.83
N THR A 14 11.70 -4.49 -2.40
CA THR A 14 10.48 -5.30 -2.32
C THR A 14 10.08 -5.63 -0.88
N ARG A 15 11.05 -5.90 0.01
CA ARG A 15 10.75 -6.18 1.42
C ARG A 15 10.19 -4.96 2.14
N ARG A 16 10.63 -3.76 1.77
CA ARG A 16 10.15 -2.49 2.33
C ARG A 16 8.73 -2.20 1.85
N GLU A 17 8.46 -2.43 0.58
CA GLU A 17 7.13 -2.30 -0.03
C GLU A 17 6.11 -3.26 0.60
N ALA A 18 6.48 -4.54 0.74
CA ALA A 18 5.65 -5.54 1.39
C ALA A 18 5.35 -5.17 2.84
N LEU A 19 6.32 -4.61 3.57
CA LEU A 19 6.13 -4.11 4.93
C LEU A 19 5.13 -2.95 4.99
N LEU A 20 5.19 -2.01 4.04
CA LEU A 20 4.24 -0.89 3.98
C LEU A 20 2.81 -1.37 3.73
N ILE A 21 2.63 -2.30 2.79
CA ILE A 21 1.31 -2.91 2.52
C ILE A 21 0.80 -3.61 3.78
N LEU A 22 1.66 -4.42 4.43
CA LEU A 22 1.29 -5.12 5.67
C LEU A 22 0.86 -4.13 6.77
N LEU A 23 1.60 -3.03 6.93
CA LEU A 23 1.31 -2.00 7.93
C LEU A 23 0.00 -1.28 7.63
N LEU A 24 -0.28 -0.99 6.36
CA LEU A 24 -1.55 -0.42 5.92
C LEU A 24 -2.73 -1.34 6.26
N TRP A 25 -2.63 -2.63 5.90
CA TRP A 25 -3.66 -3.61 6.23
C TRP A 25 -3.85 -3.76 7.74
N PHE A 26 -2.76 -3.72 8.50
CA PHE A 26 -2.81 -3.74 9.96
C PHE A 26 -3.51 -2.50 10.52
N LEU A 27 -3.22 -1.29 10.02
CA LEU A 27 -3.91 -0.07 10.41
C LEU A 27 -5.40 -0.11 10.07
N CYS A 28 -5.76 -0.65 8.89
CA CYS A 28 -7.16 -0.87 8.52
C CYS A 28 -7.84 -1.82 9.52
N LEU A 29 -7.22 -2.94 9.90
CA LEU A 29 -7.74 -3.86 10.91
C LEU A 29 -7.88 -3.19 12.28
N CYS A 30 -6.82 -2.49 12.72
CA CYS A 30 -6.80 -1.73 13.96
C CYS A 30 -7.78 -0.55 13.98
N TRP A 31 -8.28 -0.10 12.83
CA TRP A 31 -9.35 0.89 12.77
C TRP A 31 -10.71 0.20 12.81
N VAL A 32 -10.95 -0.75 11.90
CA VAL A 32 -12.24 -1.43 11.73
C VAL A 32 -12.67 -2.14 13.02
N VAL A 33 -11.76 -2.87 13.67
CA VAL A 33 -12.09 -3.70 14.84
C VAL A 33 -12.56 -2.86 16.03
N PRO A 34 -11.77 -1.90 16.56
CA PRO A 34 -12.22 -1.10 17.70
C PRO A 34 -13.39 -0.17 17.32
N TYR A 35 -13.45 0.36 16.10
CA TYR A 35 -14.59 1.16 15.68
C TYR A 35 -15.89 0.33 15.68
N SER A 36 -15.85 -0.90 15.18
CA SER A 36 -16.99 -1.83 15.20
C SER A 36 -17.36 -2.26 16.63
N VAL A 37 -16.38 -2.42 17.52
CA VAL A 37 -16.65 -2.78 18.92
C VAL A 37 -17.27 -1.61 19.69
N MET A 38 -16.81 -0.38 19.47
CA MET A 38 -17.35 0.78 20.18
C MET A 38 -18.76 1.12 19.71
N TYR A 39 -18.98 1.20 18.40
CA TYR A 39 -20.25 1.69 17.84
C TYR A 39 -21.22 0.59 17.39
N GLY A 40 -20.75 -0.65 17.19
CA GLY A 40 -21.61 -1.77 16.80
C GLY A 40 -22.36 -2.41 17.96
N TYR A 41 -21.91 -2.19 19.20
CA TYR A 41 -22.57 -2.69 20.42
C TYR A 41 -23.42 -1.65 21.14
N GLU A 42 -23.46 -0.40 20.66
CA GLU A 42 -24.43 0.60 21.09
C GLU A 42 -25.82 0.10 20.70
N ARG A 43 -26.48 -0.62 21.62
CA ARG A 43 -27.91 -0.89 21.51
C ARG A 43 -28.62 0.42 21.79
N PRO A 44 -29.31 1.00 20.80
CA PRO A 44 -30.11 2.19 21.05
C PRO A 44 -31.11 1.89 22.16
N ALA A 45 -31.38 2.87 23.01
CA ALA A 45 -32.47 2.76 23.97
C ALA A 45 -33.79 2.48 23.23
N PRO A 46 -34.79 1.84 23.87
CA PRO A 46 -36.07 1.60 23.23
C PRO A 46 -36.67 2.92 22.69
N GLY A 47 -36.73 3.07 21.36
CA GLY A 47 -37.21 4.27 20.68
C GLY A 47 -36.15 5.12 19.98
N GLU A 48 -34.88 4.76 20.09
CA GLU A 48 -33.77 5.45 19.40
C GLU A 48 -33.40 4.67 18.13
N GLU A 49 -33.47 5.32 16.97
CA GLU A 49 -33.17 4.67 15.68
C GLU A 49 -31.66 4.71 15.41
N ILE A 50 -31.08 3.61 14.93
CA ILE A 50 -29.68 3.59 14.49
C ILE A 50 -29.57 4.55 13.30
N PRO A 51 -28.66 5.54 13.33
CA PRO A 51 -28.50 6.47 12.22
C PRO A 51 -28.05 5.71 10.96
N LEU A 52 -28.92 5.66 9.96
CA LEU A 52 -28.69 5.01 8.67
C LEU A 52 -28.12 6.02 7.66
N VAL A 53 -26.98 5.71 7.08
CA VAL A 53 -26.42 6.42 5.92
C VAL A 53 -26.63 5.52 4.70
N TRP A 54 -27.42 5.99 3.72
CA TRP A 54 -27.77 5.23 2.51
C TRP A 54 -28.37 3.83 2.76
N GLY A 55 -29.14 3.67 3.84
CA GLY A 55 -29.78 2.40 4.19
C GLY A 55 -28.86 1.41 4.90
N MET A 56 -27.61 1.79 5.19
CA MET A 56 -26.65 1.03 6.00
C MET A 56 -26.42 1.76 7.33
N PRO A 57 -26.07 1.07 8.42
CA PRO A 57 -25.71 1.74 9.66
C PRO A 57 -24.51 2.68 9.43
N SER A 58 -24.62 3.93 9.87
CA SER A 58 -23.56 4.95 9.71
C SER A 58 -22.22 4.50 10.28
N TRP A 59 -22.22 3.70 11.34
CA TRP A 59 -20.99 3.13 11.90
C TRP A 59 -20.28 2.16 10.94
N VAL A 60 -21.01 1.43 10.09
CA VAL A 60 -20.40 0.60 9.03
C VAL A 60 -19.76 1.52 7.99
N PHE A 61 -20.46 2.58 7.62
CA PHE A 61 -19.96 3.54 6.64
C PHE A 61 -18.66 4.19 7.11
N TYR A 62 -18.62 4.76 8.32
CA TYR A 62 -17.40 5.37 8.84
C TYR A 62 -16.33 4.35 9.24
N GLY A 63 -16.72 3.14 9.67
CA GLY A 63 -15.81 2.06 9.99
C GLY A 63 -15.08 1.51 8.77
N VAL A 64 -15.71 1.50 7.60
CA VAL A 64 -15.15 0.90 6.36
C VAL A 64 -14.67 1.95 5.36
N ALA A 65 -15.38 3.07 5.18
CA ALA A 65 -15.01 4.09 4.21
C ALA A 65 -13.70 4.82 4.57
N LEU A 66 -13.45 5.09 5.86
CA LEU A 66 -12.20 5.70 6.32
C LEU A 66 -10.95 4.85 6.03
N PRO A 67 -10.90 3.55 6.40
CA PRO A 67 -9.75 2.72 6.06
C PRO A 67 -9.61 2.51 4.56
N TRP A 68 -10.71 2.51 3.81
CA TRP A 68 -10.66 2.43 2.34
C TRP A 68 -10.08 3.70 1.70
N LEU A 69 -10.43 4.88 2.21
CA LEU A 69 -9.81 6.15 1.82
C LEU A 69 -8.33 6.19 2.21
N LEU A 70 -7.98 5.74 3.40
CA LEU A 70 -6.60 5.66 3.86
C LEU A 70 -5.78 4.75 2.94
N ALA A 71 -6.30 3.57 2.60
CA ALA A 71 -5.68 2.66 1.65
C ALA A 71 -5.50 3.30 0.27
N SER A 72 -6.52 4.01 -0.23
CA SER A 72 -6.46 4.72 -1.52
C SER A 72 -5.38 5.80 -1.52
N VAL A 73 -5.31 6.62 -0.46
CA VAL A 73 -4.29 7.67 -0.32
C VAL A 73 -2.90 7.06 -0.24
N VAL A 74 -2.71 5.99 0.54
CA VAL A 74 -1.41 5.31 0.64
C VAL A 74 -1.00 4.68 -0.68
N SER A 75 -1.92 4.05 -1.43
CA SER A 75 -1.64 3.55 -2.78
C SER A 75 -1.20 4.67 -3.72
N ILE A 76 -1.88 5.83 -3.70
CA ILE A 76 -1.50 6.99 -4.50
C ILE A 76 -0.13 7.52 -4.08
N LEU A 77 0.14 7.63 -2.77
CA LEU A 77 1.44 8.06 -2.26
C LEU A 77 2.55 7.07 -2.65
N MET A 78 2.28 5.77 -2.64
CA MET A 78 3.24 4.76 -3.12
C MET A 78 3.50 4.93 -4.62
N CYS A 79 2.45 5.11 -5.43
CA CYS A 79 2.61 5.36 -6.86
C CYS A 79 3.41 6.64 -7.16
N LEU A 80 3.27 7.69 -6.36
CA LEU A 80 3.92 8.98 -6.61
C LEU A 80 5.31 9.11 -6.00
N PHE A 81 5.58 8.47 -4.86
CA PHE A 81 6.83 8.64 -4.11
C PHE A 81 7.71 7.40 -4.04
N VAL A 82 7.14 6.20 -4.21
CA VAL A 82 7.87 4.93 -4.07
C VAL A 82 8.15 4.28 -5.42
N ILE A 83 7.22 4.36 -6.37
CA ILE A 83 7.52 4.16 -7.80
C ILE A 83 8.26 5.42 -8.28
N LYS A 84 9.49 5.56 -7.84
CA LYS A 84 10.47 6.40 -8.50
C LYS A 84 11.35 5.39 -9.23
N ASP A 85 11.27 5.43 -10.55
CA ASP A 85 11.96 4.57 -11.52
C ASP A 85 13.07 3.77 -10.84
N ASP A 86 12.80 2.49 -10.54
CA ASP A 86 13.92 1.56 -10.47
C ASP A 86 14.62 1.80 -11.79
N ASP A 87 15.80 2.40 -11.72
CA ASP A 87 16.71 2.55 -12.84
C ASP A 87 17.04 1.11 -13.22
N LEU A 88 16.15 0.49 -14.01
CA LEU A 88 16.37 -0.77 -14.68
C LEU A 88 17.54 -0.43 -15.58
N GLY A 89 18.75 -0.57 -15.05
CA GLY A 89 19.96 -0.13 -15.71
C GLY A 89 19.95 -0.64 -17.14
N LEU A 90 20.40 0.22 -18.06
CA LEU A 90 20.46 0.05 -19.52
C LEU A 90 19.88 -1.29 -19.99
N SER A 91 18.71 -1.23 -20.62
CA SER A 91 18.13 -2.37 -21.33
C SER A 91 19.19 -2.99 -22.26
N PRO A 92 19.11 -4.30 -22.56
CA PRO A 92 20.10 -4.96 -23.42
C PRO A 92 20.36 -4.22 -24.74
N GLU A 93 19.32 -3.55 -25.27
CA GLU A 93 19.37 -2.72 -26.47
C GLU A 93 20.23 -1.45 -26.28
N GLU A 94 20.17 -0.81 -25.11
CA GLU A 94 20.98 0.38 -24.80
C GLU A 94 22.45 0.01 -24.49
N ILE A 95 22.72 -1.19 -23.98
CA ILE A 95 24.09 -1.73 -23.83
C ILE A 95 24.71 -2.02 -25.20
N GLU A 96 23.95 -2.60 -26.13
CA GLU A 96 24.38 -2.82 -27.51
C GLU A 96 24.59 -1.51 -28.27
N ALA A 97 23.70 -0.53 -28.09
CA ALA A 97 23.87 0.81 -28.66
C ALA A 97 25.17 1.44 -28.18
N ALA A 98 25.38 1.54 -26.85
CA ALA A 98 26.59 2.12 -26.25
C ALA A 98 27.90 1.41 -26.68
N GLY A 99 27.85 0.10 -26.94
CA GLY A 99 28.97 -0.68 -27.45
C GLY A 99 29.31 -0.39 -28.92
N ASN A 100 28.31 -0.08 -29.74
CA ASN A 100 28.47 0.22 -31.17
C ASN A 100 28.87 1.68 -31.44
N GLU A 101 28.70 2.61 -30.49
CA GLU A 101 29.08 4.01 -30.65
C GLU A 101 30.56 4.29 -30.35
N SER A 102 31.30 3.30 -29.81
CA SER A 102 32.76 3.39 -29.66
C SER A 102 33.40 3.24 -31.04
N PRO A 103 33.79 4.33 -31.72
CA PRO A 103 34.26 4.25 -33.09
C PRO A 103 35.69 3.73 -33.03
N ASN A 104 35.89 2.51 -33.53
CA ASN A 104 37.08 2.06 -34.25
C ASN A 104 38.30 3.00 -34.15
N SER A 105 38.98 2.98 -33.00
CA SER A 105 40.31 3.56 -32.80
C SER A 105 41.37 2.74 -33.53
#